data_AF-F7UXC0-F1
#
_entry.id   AF-F7UXC0-F1
#
_cell.length_a   1.000
_cell.length_b   1.000
_cell.length_c   1.000
_cell.angle_alpha   90.00
_cell.angle_beta   90.00
_cell.angle_gamma   90.00
#
_symmetry.space_group_name_H-M   'P 1'
#
loop_
_entity.id
_entity.type
_entity.pdbx_description
1 polymer ?
#
loop_
_entity_poly.entity_id
_entity_poly.type
_entity_poly.pdbx_seq_one_letter_code
_entity_poly.pdbx_strand_id
1 'polypeptide(L)'
;MMKAGSNTLPGARFPLFARLRDTRGFMLAEQLVSIIFIGLLCIVVAAGLQAAMSAYASITTKTAADTLLSQAVERVSDELAYSLSVEEDGSFPAFVSSTVNETVQFYSPEDGEFDDILFATNSGRQETLIAAQGDLVPVLDRLTYSSSTNTWDFSIAIKSGDVVVTEASMTVKRIGT
;
A
#
# COMPACT_ATOMS: atom_id res chain seq x y z
N MET A 1 37.82 48.70 -83.60
CA MET A 1 36.43 49.24 -83.47
C MET A 1 35.68 48.30 -82.55
N MET A 2 35.66 48.44 -81.22
CA MET A 2 35.01 49.48 -80.39
C MET A 2 33.56 49.76 -80.79
N LYS A 3 32.60 49.20 -80.04
CA LYS A 3 31.42 49.94 -79.56
C LYS A 3 30.90 49.32 -78.26
N ALA A 4 30.92 50.14 -77.21
CA ALA A 4 30.35 49.89 -75.89
C ALA A 4 28.91 50.39 -75.81
N GLY A 5 28.21 49.96 -74.75
CA GLY A 5 26.96 50.53 -74.24
C GLY A 5 25.81 49.51 -74.27
N SER A 6 24.94 49.39 -73.27
CA SER A 6 24.74 50.07 -71.98
C SER A 6 23.66 49.28 -71.24
N ASN A 7 23.77 49.18 -69.92
CA ASN A 7 22.83 48.54 -68.99
C ASN A 7 21.36 48.99 -69.14
N THR A 8 20.43 48.05 -68.92
CA THR A 8 19.15 48.27 -68.21
C THR A 8 18.69 46.98 -67.52
N LEU A 9 18.87 46.91 -66.20
CA LEU A 9 18.12 45.99 -65.33
C LEU A 9 16.73 46.59 -65.09
N PRO A 10 15.66 45.80 -65.16
CA PRO A 10 14.57 46.01 -64.21
C PRO A 10 14.04 44.69 -63.63
N GLY A 11 13.91 44.66 -62.31
CA GLY A 11 12.87 43.87 -61.65
C GLY A 11 13.29 42.53 -61.08
N ALA A 12 14.19 42.53 -60.10
CA ALA A 12 14.17 41.51 -59.05
C ALA A 12 12.89 41.68 -58.21
N ARG A 13 11.74 41.23 -58.73
CA ARG A 13 10.52 41.04 -57.94
C ARG A 13 10.62 39.68 -57.27
N PHE A 14 11.11 39.72 -56.03
CA PHE A 14 11.04 38.69 -54.98
C PHE A 14 10.46 37.31 -55.40
N PRO A 15 11.31 36.32 -55.75
CA PRO A 15 10.88 34.93 -55.85
C PRO A 15 10.59 34.30 -54.46
N LEU A 16 10.74 35.06 -53.37
CA LEU A 16 10.53 34.58 -52.00
C LEU A 16 9.06 34.22 -51.69
N PHE A 17 8.09 34.91 -52.30
CA PHE A 17 6.67 34.62 -52.04
C PHE A 17 6.12 33.42 -52.84
N ALA A 18 6.76 33.05 -53.96
CA ALA A 18 6.36 31.86 -54.72
C ALA A 18 6.82 30.55 -54.06
N ARG A 19 7.96 30.57 -53.35
CA ARG A 19 8.48 29.44 -52.57
C ARG A 19 7.76 29.21 -51.24
N LEU A 20 7.03 30.21 -50.74
CA LEU A 20 6.17 30.10 -49.55
C LEU A 20 4.79 29.51 -49.87
N ARG A 21 4.40 29.45 -51.15
CA ARG A 21 3.15 28.81 -51.63
C ARG A 21 3.44 27.43 -52.23
N ASP A 22 4.39 26.71 -51.65
CA ASP A 22 4.59 25.30 -51.97
C ASP A 22 3.75 24.47 -51.00
N THR A 23 2.67 23.87 -51.48
CA THR A 23 1.75 23.01 -50.71
C THR A 23 2.47 21.82 -50.07
N ARG A 24 3.69 21.50 -50.55
CA ARG A 24 4.60 20.51 -49.96
C ARG A 24 5.09 20.90 -48.56
N GLY A 25 5.26 22.19 -48.28
CA GLY A 25 5.62 22.70 -46.96
C GLY A 25 4.48 22.55 -45.94
N PHE A 26 3.22 22.61 -46.40
CA PHE A 26 2.03 22.40 -45.56
C PHE A 26 1.91 20.92 -45.14
N MET A 27 2.22 19.99 -46.03
CA MET A 27 2.22 18.54 -45.75
C MET A 27 3.35 18.14 -44.77
N LEU A 28 4.54 18.74 -44.89
CA LEU A 28 5.62 18.54 -43.92
C LEU A 28 5.32 19.16 -42.56
N ALA A 29 4.69 20.34 -42.53
CA ALA A 29 4.27 20.96 -41.29
C ALA A 29 3.18 20.14 -40.57
N GLU A 30 2.18 19.66 -41.30
CA GLU A 30 1.12 18.78 -40.77
C GLU A 30 1.67 17.45 -40.24
N GLN A 31 2.63 16.85 -40.95
CA GLN A 31 3.32 15.64 -40.48
C GLN A 31 4.18 15.90 -39.25
N LEU A 32 4.91 17.02 -39.18
CA LEU A 32 5.69 17.40 -38.01
C LEU A 32 4.78 17.62 -36.79
N VAL A 33 3.65 18.29 -36.98
CA VAL A 33 2.64 18.48 -35.93
C VAL A 33 2.11 17.13 -35.46
N SER A 34 1.78 16.20 -36.37
CA SER A 34 1.34 14.85 -36.00
C SER A 34 2.42 14.07 -35.23
N ILE A 35 3.69 14.16 -35.63
CA ILE A 35 4.80 13.51 -34.92
C ILE A 35 4.97 14.10 -33.51
N ILE A 36 4.88 15.43 -33.38
CA ILE A 36 4.91 16.09 -32.07
C ILE A 36 3.73 15.63 -31.22
N PHE A 37 2.52 15.59 -31.77
CA PHE A 37 1.34 15.15 -31.03
C PHE A 37 1.45 13.70 -30.58
N ILE A 38 1.87 12.78 -31.45
CA ILE A 38 2.07 11.37 -31.11
C ILE A 38 3.20 11.24 -30.07
N GLY A 39 4.31 11.95 -30.25
CA GLY A 39 5.44 11.94 -29.30
C GLY A 39 5.05 12.44 -27.91
N LEU A 40 4.33 13.56 -27.85
CA LEU A 40 3.80 14.09 -26.59
C LEU A 40 2.78 13.15 -25.96
N LEU A 41 1.88 12.56 -26.77
CA LEU A 41 0.91 11.58 -26.30
C LEU A 41 1.62 10.35 -25.71
N CYS A 42 2.67 9.83 -26.35
CA CYS A 42 3.45 8.70 -25.84
C CYS A 42 4.10 9.01 -24.50
N ILE A 43 4.68 10.21 -24.32
CA ILE A 43 5.29 10.61 -23.04
C ILE A 43 4.24 10.70 -21.94
N VAL A 44 3.07 11.30 -22.23
CA VAL A 44 1.96 11.40 -21.28
C VAL A 44 1.44 10.01 -20.88
N VAL A 45 1.27 9.10 -21.84
CA VAL A 45 0.82 7.73 -21.56
C VAL A 45 1.85 6.96 -20.74
N ALA A 46 3.14 7.09 -21.06
CA ALA A 46 4.21 6.42 -20.32
C ALA A 46 4.26 6.89 -18.85
N ALA A 47 4.22 8.20 -18.62
CA ALA A 47 4.20 8.76 -17.27
C ALA A 47 2.90 8.39 -16.51
N GLY A 48 1.75 8.43 -17.20
CA GLY A 48 0.45 8.08 -16.61
C GLY A 48 0.36 6.61 -16.20
N LEU A 49 0.89 5.70 -17.01
CA LEU A 49 0.91 4.27 -16.71
C LEU A 49 1.81 3.96 -15.50
N GLN A 50 2.95 4.63 -15.38
CA GLN A 50 3.84 4.45 -14.24
C GLN A 50 3.18 4.89 -12.93
N ALA A 51 2.51 6.05 -12.93
CA ALA A 51 1.76 6.54 -11.77
C ALA A 51 0.59 5.60 -11.41
N ALA A 52 -0.12 5.09 -12.41
CA ALA A 52 -1.22 4.15 -12.21
C ALA A 52 -0.72 2.82 -11.60
N MET A 53 0.42 2.29 -12.04
CA MET A 53 1.00 1.07 -11.47
C MET A 53 1.43 1.26 -10.02
N SER A 54 2.03 2.40 -9.66
CA SER A 54 2.38 2.67 -8.26
C SER A 54 1.15 2.78 -7.36
N ALA A 55 0.07 3.40 -7.85
CA ALA A 55 -1.19 3.49 -7.13
C ALA A 55 -1.83 2.09 -6.96
N TYR A 56 -1.79 1.27 -8.01
CA TYR A 56 -2.30 -0.09 -7.97
C TYR A 56 -1.58 -0.94 -6.93
N ALA A 57 -0.24 -0.91 -6.91
CA ALA A 57 0.55 -1.62 -5.91
C ALA A 57 0.18 -1.22 -4.47
N SER A 58 0.06 0.08 -4.21
CA SER A 58 -0.35 0.59 -2.89
C SER A 58 -1.77 0.17 -2.48
N ILE A 59 -2.71 0.13 -3.42
CA ILE A 59 -4.08 -0.32 -3.14
C ILE A 59 -4.10 -1.83 -2.84
N THR A 60 -3.33 -2.62 -3.57
CA THR A 60 -3.26 -4.07 -3.34
C THR A 60 -2.62 -4.41 -1.99
N THR A 61 -1.54 -3.72 -1.59
CA THR A 61 -0.92 -3.94 -0.28
C THR A 61 -1.84 -3.52 0.85
N LYS A 62 -2.54 -2.38 0.72
CA LYS A 62 -3.54 -1.96 1.70
C LYS A 62 -4.68 -2.97 1.83
N THR A 63 -5.19 -3.48 0.72
CA THR A 63 -6.29 -4.47 0.73
C THR A 63 -5.85 -5.79 1.38
N ALA A 64 -4.62 -6.24 1.11
CA ALA A 64 -4.04 -7.40 1.77
C ALA A 64 -3.89 -7.17 3.28
N ALA A 65 -3.42 -5.99 3.68
CA ALA A 65 -3.30 -5.61 5.09
C ALA A 65 -4.66 -5.56 5.80
N ASP A 66 -5.69 -4.98 5.18
CA ASP A 66 -7.04 -4.93 5.76
C ASP A 66 -7.68 -6.33 5.87
N THR A 67 -7.37 -7.23 4.93
CA THR A 67 -7.78 -8.64 5.00
C THR A 67 -7.09 -9.36 6.17
N LEU A 68 -5.78 -9.18 6.31
CA LEU A 68 -5.00 -9.76 7.40
C LEU A 68 -5.44 -9.21 8.76
N LEU A 69 -5.70 -7.90 8.86
CA LEU A 69 -6.23 -7.27 10.07
C LEU A 69 -7.58 -7.87 10.47
N SER A 70 -8.49 -8.05 9.51
CA SER A 70 -9.81 -8.62 9.78
C SER A 70 -9.70 -10.04 10.32
N GLN A 71 -8.85 -10.87 9.70
CA GLN A 71 -8.57 -12.23 10.19
C GLN A 71 -7.94 -12.22 11.59
N ALA A 72 -7.02 -11.29 11.84
CA ALA A 72 -6.35 -11.18 13.14
C ALA A 72 -7.30 -10.77 14.24
N VAL A 73 -8.14 -9.77 13.99
CA VAL A 73 -9.19 -9.34 14.92
C VAL A 73 -10.16 -10.47 15.19
N GLU A 74 -10.61 -11.21 14.18
CA GLU A 74 -11.53 -12.35 14.36
C GLU A 74 -10.92 -13.44 15.25
N ARG A 75 -9.72 -13.93 14.93
CA ARG A 75 -9.07 -15.01 15.69
C ARG A 75 -8.72 -14.60 17.12
N VAL A 76 -8.17 -13.40 17.31
CA VAL A 76 -7.84 -12.90 18.65
C VAL A 76 -9.11 -12.64 19.45
N SER A 77 -10.14 -12.04 18.83
CA SER A 77 -11.45 -11.84 19.47
C SER A 77 -12.06 -13.15 19.93
N ASP A 78 -12.07 -14.18 19.08
CA ASP A 78 -12.65 -15.48 19.42
C ASP A 78 -11.89 -16.13 20.60
N GLU A 79 -10.57 -16.12 20.55
CA GLU A 79 -9.75 -16.71 21.61
C GLU A 79 -9.98 -16.00 22.96
N LEU A 80 -10.06 -14.67 22.95
CA LEU A 80 -10.31 -13.87 24.15
C LEU A 80 -11.76 -14.00 24.65
N ALA A 81 -12.74 -13.98 23.74
CA ALA A 81 -14.16 -14.11 24.07
C ALA A 81 -14.45 -15.44 24.77
N TYR A 82 -13.86 -16.53 24.28
CA TYR A 82 -14.07 -17.87 24.81
C TYR A 82 -13.04 -18.32 25.84
N SER A 83 -12.15 -17.43 26.29
CA SER A 83 -11.20 -17.75 27.37
C SER A 83 -11.91 -18.32 28.62
N LEU A 84 -11.40 -19.46 29.12
CA LEU A 84 -12.02 -20.22 30.20
C LEU A 84 -11.78 -19.58 31.58
N SER A 85 -10.65 -18.92 31.77
CA SER A 85 -10.35 -18.11 32.96
C SER A 85 -9.24 -17.13 32.63
N VAL A 86 -9.10 -16.08 33.42
CA VAL A 86 -8.01 -15.11 33.33
C VAL A 86 -7.34 -15.06 34.71
N GLU A 87 -6.02 -15.16 34.74
CA GLU A 87 -5.29 -15.25 36.00
C GLU A 87 -5.38 -13.94 36.80
N GLU A 88 -5.10 -12.79 36.15
CA GLU A 88 -5.10 -11.47 36.78
C GLU A 88 -5.51 -10.36 35.80
N ASP A 89 -5.97 -9.22 36.34
CA ASP A 89 -6.16 -7.99 35.57
C ASP A 89 -4.80 -7.39 35.21
N GLY A 90 -4.69 -6.82 34.00
CA GLY A 90 -3.46 -6.17 33.59
C GLY A 90 -3.21 -6.20 32.10
N SER A 91 -1.99 -5.81 31.73
CA SER A 91 -1.49 -5.82 30.35
C SER A 91 -0.96 -7.22 29.99
N PHE A 92 -1.36 -7.74 28.83
CA PHE A 92 -1.02 -9.08 28.36
C PHE A 92 -1.14 -10.18 29.45
N PRO A 93 -2.30 -10.32 30.11
CA PRO A 93 -2.45 -11.28 31.19
C PRO A 93 -2.46 -12.71 30.65
N ALA A 94 -2.03 -13.65 31.48
CA ALA A 94 -2.18 -15.07 31.19
C ALA A 94 -3.67 -15.48 31.35
N PHE A 95 -4.13 -16.34 30.45
CA PHE A 95 -5.51 -16.83 30.45
C PHE A 95 -5.57 -18.28 29.99
N VAL A 96 -6.63 -18.99 30.33
CA VAL A 96 -6.84 -20.36 29.84
C VAL A 96 -7.56 -20.30 28.51
N SER A 97 -6.86 -20.72 27.45
CA SER A 97 -7.40 -20.80 26.09
C SER A 97 -8.46 -21.89 26.00
N SER A 98 -9.56 -21.61 25.29
CA SER A 98 -10.57 -22.65 25.01
C SER A 98 -10.14 -23.61 23.90
N THR A 99 -9.28 -23.13 22.99
CA THR A 99 -8.75 -23.91 21.87
C THR A 99 -7.75 -24.96 22.36
N VAL A 100 -6.76 -24.56 23.17
CA VAL A 100 -5.71 -25.48 23.64
C VAL A 100 -5.98 -26.06 25.04
N ASN A 101 -6.95 -25.54 25.79
CA ASN A 101 -7.28 -25.97 27.16
C ASN A 101 -6.08 -25.93 28.13
N GLU A 102 -5.16 -24.99 27.89
CA GLU A 102 -3.98 -24.71 28.70
C GLU A 102 -3.91 -23.21 29.02
N THR A 103 -3.18 -22.86 30.08
CA THR A 103 -2.85 -21.46 30.36
C THR A 103 -1.88 -20.96 29.29
N VAL A 104 -2.24 -19.86 28.64
CA VAL A 104 -1.49 -19.22 27.57
C VAL A 104 -1.29 -17.74 27.84
N GLN A 105 -0.26 -17.15 27.21
CA GLN A 105 -0.02 -15.72 27.22
C GLN A 105 0.45 -15.27 25.84
N PHE A 106 -0.11 -14.17 25.33
CA PHE A 106 0.38 -13.52 24.12
C PHE A 106 1.72 -12.85 24.39
N TYR A 107 2.62 -12.88 23.40
CA TYR A 107 3.86 -12.12 23.45
C TYR A 107 3.60 -10.63 23.31
N SER A 108 4.33 -9.83 24.09
CA SER A 108 4.31 -8.39 23.97
C SER A 108 5.12 -8.00 22.73
N PRO A 109 4.72 -6.97 21.98
CA PRO A 109 5.53 -6.43 20.89
C PRO A 109 6.91 -5.95 21.36
N GLU A 110 7.09 -5.67 22.66
CA GLU A 110 8.39 -5.31 23.24
C GLU A 110 9.38 -6.49 23.32
N ASP A 111 8.88 -7.73 23.24
CA ASP A 111 9.72 -8.93 23.31
C ASP A 111 10.50 -9.13 21.99
N GLY A 112 10.02 -8.54 20.88
CA GLY A 112 10.74 -8.42 19.61
C GLY A 112 11.14 -9.74 18.95
N GLU A 113 10.55 -10.85 19.38
CA GLU A 113 11.06 -12.18 19.06
C GLU A 113 10.37 -12.82 17.84
N PHE A 114 9.15 -12.37 17.49
CA PHE A 114 8.34 -12.99 16.46
C PHE A 114 7.60 -11.97 15.58
N ASP A 115 7.53 -12.27 14.28
CA ASP A 115 6.78 -11.50 13.28
C ASP A 115 5.29 -11.93 13.21
N ASP A 116 4.84 -12.78 14.14
CA ASP A 116 3.52 -13.39 14.16
C ASP A 116 2.76 -13.02 15.44
N ILE A 117 1.43 -13.04 15.39
CA ILE A 117 0.62 -13.06 16.62
C ILE A 117 0.52 -14.51 17.09
N LEU A 118 1.22 -14.81 18.18
CA LEU A 118 1.27 -16.14 18.78
C LEU A 118 1.14 -16.05 20.31
N PHE A 119 0.74 -17.16 20.93
CA PHE A 119 0.81 -17.32 22.38
C PHE A 119 1.72 -18.49 22.77
N ALA A 120 2.33 -18.39 23.94
CA ALA A 120 3.02 -19.51 24.59
C ALA A 120 2.08 -20.21 25.57
N THR A 121 2.10 -21.54 25.59
CA THR A 121 1.42 -22.33 26.62
C THR A 121 2.36 -22.56 27.80
N ASN A 122 1.80 -22.78 28.98
CA ASN A 122 2.55 -23.13 30.19
C ASN A 122 3.39 -24.42 30.05
N SER A 123 3.07 -25.28 29.08
CA SER A 123 3.83 -26.46 28.69
C SER A 123 5.08 -26.14 27.85
N GLY A 124 5.32 -24.87 27.52
CA GLY A 124 6.45 -24.41 26.69
C GLY A 124 6.21 -24.56 25.19
N ARG A 125 4.96 -24.81 24.76
CA ARG A 125 4.59 -24.83 23.34
C ARG A 125 4.29 -23.41 22.87
N GLN A 126 4.52 -23.15 21.60
CA GLN A 126 4.12 -21.90 20.94
C GLN A 126 3.07 -22.24 19.88
N GLU A 127 2.01 -21.45 19.82
CA GLU A 127 0.94 -21.62 18.83
C GLU A 127 0.69 -20.29 18.12
N THR A 128 0.87 -20.29 16.80
CA THR A 128 0.63 -19.13 15.95
C THR A 128 -0.86 -18.99 15.66
N LEU A 129 -1.47 -17.89 16.07
CA LEU A 129 -2.86 -17.57 15.68
C LEU A 129 -2.90 -16.94 14.30
N ILE A 130 -1.98 -16.01 14.03
CA ILE A 130 -1.91 -15.26 12.78
C ILE A 130 -0.45 -15.15 12.37
N ALA A 131 -0.14 -15.68 11.18
CA ALA A 131 1.17 -15.58 10.58
C ALA A 131 1.32 -14.30 9.75
N ALA A 132 2.54 -13.76 9.68
CA ALA A 132 2.92 -12.73 8.73
C ALA A 132 2.68 -13.17 7.28
N GLN A 133 2.37 -12.21 6.41
CA GLN A 133 2.15 -12.44 4.99
C GLN A 133 3.06 -11.55 4.15
N GLY A 134 4.16 -12.11 3.64
CA GLY A 134 5.17 -11.35 2.90
C GLY A 134 5.78 -10.28 3.79
N ASP A 135 5.69 -9.02 3.37
CA ASP A 135 6.19 -7.87 4.14
C ASP A 135 5.18 -7.32 5.16
N LEU A 136 4.02 -7.97 5.35
CA LEU A 136 2.98 -7.55 6.28
C LEU A 136 3.05 -8.37 7.57
N VAL A 137 3.35 -7.68 8.67
CA VAL A 137 3.57 -8.24 10.01
C VAL A 137 2.41 -7.83 10.92
N PRO A 138 1.59 -8.79 11.39
CA PRO A 138 0.54 -8.52 12.37
C PRO A 138 1.15 -8.35 13.77
N VAL A 139 0.75 -7.29 14.48
CA VAL A 139 1.25 -6.98 15.82
C VAL A 139 0.08 -6.72 16.75
N LEU A 140 0.03 -7.45 17.85
CA LEU A 140 -0.89 -7.16 18.95
C LEU A 140 -0.27 -6.06 19.83
N ASP A 141 -0.54 -4.79 19.51
CA ASP A 141 0.12 -3.64 20.17
C ASP A 141 -0.33 -3.46 21.64
N ARG A 142 -1.57 -3.83 21.95
CA ARG A 142 -2.13 -3.73 23.31
C ARG A 142 -3.06 -4.89 23.55
N LEU A 143 -2.98 -5.46 24.75
CA LEU A 143 -3.97 -6.37 25.29
C LEU A 143 -4.15 -6.06 26.76
N THR A 144 -5.38 -5.87 27.20
CA THR A 144 -5.72 -5.60 28.60
C THR A 144 -7.00 -6.31 28.97
N TYR A 145 -7.07 -6.82 30.19
CA TYR A 145 -8.29 -7.41 30.76
C TYR A 145 -8.75 -6.61 31.98
N SER A 146 -10.07 -6.49 32.14
CA SER A 146 -10.68 -6.00 33.37
C SER A 146 -11.74 -6.97 33.87
N SER A 147 -11.49 -7.55 35.05
CA SER A 147 -12.42 -8.37 35.80
C SER A 147 -13.68 -7.61 36.22
N SER A 148 -13.58 -6.29 36.42
CA SER A 148 -14.70 -5.44 36.84
C SER A 148 -15.81 -5.36 35.78
N THR A 149 -15.43 -5.35 34.51
CA THR A 149 -16.34 -5.31 33.35
C THR A 149 -16.46 -6.66 32.65
N ASN A 150 -15.60 -7.62 32.99
CA ASN A 150 -15.42 -8.89 32.29
C ASN A 150 -15.17 -8.68 30.78
N THR A 151 -14.32 -7.71 30.45
CA THR A 151 -13.98 -7.33 29.08
C THR A 151 -12.49 -7.37 28.82
N TRP A 152 -12.18 -7.72 27.58
CA TRP A 152 -10.88 -7.59 26.95
C TRP A 152 -10.85 -6.35 26.09
N ASP A 153 -9.79 -5.58 26.20
CA ASP A 153 -9.49 -4.42 25.35
C ASP A 153 -8.17 -4.67 24.64
N PHE A 154 -8.20 -4.72 23.32
CA PHE A 154 -7.00 -5.00 22.54
C PHE A 154 -6.89 -4.13 21.29
N SER A 155 -5.67 -3.97 20.79
CA SER A 155 -5.40 -3.32 19.50
C SER A 155 -4.43 -4.12 18.67
N ILE A 156 -4.76 -4.28 17.39
CA ILE A 156 -3.91 -4.97 16.41
C ILE A 156 -3.55 -3.98 15.32
N ALA A 157 -2.27 -3.93 14.96
CA ALA A 157 -1.77 -3.21 13.80
C ALA A 157 -1.15 -4.18 12.80
N ILE A 158 -1.29 -3.89 11.52
CA ILE A 158 -0.53 -4.55 10.46
C ILE A 158 0.57 -3.58 10.02
N LYS A 159 1.81 -4.00 10.21
CA LYS A 159 3.00 -3.21 9.88
C LYS A 159 3.66 -3.73 8.61
N SER A 160 4.30 -2.83 7.86
CA SER A 160 5.24 -3.18 6.80
C SER A 160 6.57 -2.50 7.11
N GLY A 161 7.54 -3.28 7.57
CA GLY A 161 8.69 -2.75 8.31
C GLY A 161 8.23 -1.94 9.52
N ASP A 162 8.70 -0.70 9.64
CA ASP A 162 8.36 0.21 10.76
C ASP A 162 7.05 1.00 10.56
N VAL A 163 6.35 0.81 9.43
CA VAL A 163 5.18 1.61 9.07
C VAL A 163 3.89 0.84 9.37
N VAL A 164 3.02 1.43 10.18
CA VAL A 164 1.65 0.94 10.37
C VAL A 164 0.83 1.21 9.10
N VAL A 165 0.37 0.13 8.46
CA VAL A 165 -0.45 0.19 7.24
C VAL A 165 -1.93 0.32 7.58
N THR A 166 -2.38 -0.40 8.61
CA THR A 166 -3.76 -0.40 9.10
C THR A 166 -3.78 -0.87 10.55
N GLU A 167 -4.77 -0.44 11.32
CA GLU A 167 -4.92 -0.78 12.74
C GLU A 167 -6.40 -0.84 13.14
N ALA A 168 -6.69 -1.61 14.19
CA ALA A 168 -8.00 -1.66 14.83
C ALA A 168 -7.85 -1.83 16.34
N SER A 169 -8.75 -1.20 17.09
CA SER A 169 -8.91 -1.42 18.54
C SER A 169 -10.31 -1.96 18.81
N MET A 170 -10.41 -3.01 19.61
CA MET A 170 -11.66 -3.70 19.91
C MET A 170 -11.82 -3.91 21.41
N THR A 171 -13.08 -3.92 21.85
CA THR A 171 -13.47 -4.34 23.20
C THR A 171 -14.38 -5.55 23.06
N VAL A 172 -14.00 -6.66 23.70
CA VAL A 172 -14.71 -7.93 23.61
C VAL A 172 -15.11 -8.39 24.99
N LYS A 173 -16.37 -8.76 25.16
CA LYS A 173 -16.86 -9.32 26.43
C LYS A 173 -16.51 -10.80 26.51
N ARG A 174 -15.90 -11.23 27.61
CA ARG A 174 -15.65 -12.66 27.88
C ARG A 174 -16.98 -13.37 28.13
N ILE A 175 -17.18 -14.50 27.46
CA ILE A 175 -18.39 -15.33 27.54
C ILE A 175 -18.19 -16.47 28.55
N GLY A 176 -16.94 -16.90 28.79
CA GLY A 176 -16.59 -17.87 29.81
C GLY A 176 -17.08 -17.43 31.20
N THR A 177 -17.81 -18.32 31.89
CA THR A 177 -18.37 -18.12 33.24
C THR A 177 -17.35 -18.38 34.32
#